data_AF-A0A5B7J705-F1
#
_entry.id   AF-A0A5B7J705-F1
#
_cell.length_a   1.000
_cell.length_b   1.000
_cell.length_c   1.000
_cell.angle_alpha   90.00
_cell.angle_beta   90.00
_cell.angle_gamma   90.00
#
_symmetry.space_group_name_H-M   'P 1'
#
loop_
_entity.id
_entity.type
_entity.pdbx_description
1 polymer ?
#
loop_
_entity_poly.entity_id
_entity_poly.type
_entity_poly.pdbx_seq_one_letter_code
_entity_poly.pdbx_strand_id
1 'polypeptide(L)'
;MSFISQTKIHVVRRDTGRVTTTQYVTETFFFLHTINAYEDRGHIVLDIAAYKDAEMLHCMFVEALKASLGNAAYDPTYAQMFRGRPKRWVLPLQPDRDANQHTNLVTLPDSRCRGRWVKKGVVYVTPELLADIGCEWRSLGAKRAVRPGWHFLAAALWSIV
;
A
#
# COMPACT_ATOMS: atom_id res chain seq x y z
N MET A 1 19.40 8.08 -18.91
CA MET A 1 18.84 6.96 -18.11
C MET A 1 18.13 7.58 -16.92
N SER A 2 16.80 7.64 -16.91
CA SER A 2 16.06 8.15 -15.75
C SER A 2 16.12 7.10 -14.64
N PHE A 3 16.60 7.49 -13.45
CA PHE A 3 16.50 6.66 -12.26
C PHE A 3 15.03 6.65 -11.83
N ILE A 4 14.28 5.63 -12.23
CA ILE A 4 12.93 5.43 -11.72
C ILE A 4 13.08 4.94 -10.27
N SER A 5 12.79 5.82 -9.31
CA SER A 5 12.66 5.44 -7.90
C SER A 5 11.64 4.30 -7.76
N GLN A 6 11.88 3.38 -6.83
CA GLN A 6 10.98 2.24 -6.55
C GLN A 6 10.74 2.11 -5.04
N THR A 7 9.51 1.83 -4.66
CA THR A 7 9.19 1.47 -3.27
C THR A 7 9.52 -0.02 -3.06
N LYS A 8 10.28 -0.31 -2.00
CA LYS A 8 10.62 -1.69 -1.58
C LYS A 8 9.67 -2.12 -0.47
N ILE A 9 9.09 -3.31 -0.61
CA ILE A 9 8.23 -3.92 0.42
C ILE A 9 9.00 -5.08 1.04
N HIS A 10 9.26 -4.99 2.34
CA HIS A 10 9.98 -6.01 3.09
C HIS A 10 8.98 -6.87 3.86
N VAL A 11 9.05 -8.19 3.65
CA VAL A 11 8.26 -9.17 4.39
C VAL A 11 9.16 -9.83 5.42
N VAL A 12 8.76 -9.77 6.69
CA VAL A 12 9.50 -10.34 7.81
C VAL A 12 8.63 -11.39 8.48
N ARG A 13 9.18 -12.58 8.65
CA ARG A 13 8.53 -13.66 9.37
C ARG A 13 8.42 -13.30 10.85
N ARG A 14 7.19 -13.30 11.39
CA ARG A 14 6.93 -12.93 12.80
C ARG A 14 7.56 -13.92 13.79
N ASP A 15 7.56 -15.20 13.46
CA ASP A 15 8.07 -16.27 14.34
C ASP A 15 9.60 -16.25 14.49
N THR A 16 10.30 -15.93 13.41
CA THR A 16 11.77 -16.04 13.33
C THR A 16 12.48 -14.68 13.26
N GLY A 17 11.76 -13.59 13.02
CA GLY A 17 12.32 -12.26 12.76
C GLY A 17 13.12 -12.17 11.46
N ARG A 18 13.11 -13.22 10.61
CA ARG A 18 13.89 -13.27 9.39
C ARG A 18 13.15 -12.66 8.21
N VAL A 19 13.85 -11.87 7.41
CA VAL A 19 13.33 -11.34 6.13
C VAL A 19 13.18 -12.50 5.15
N THR A 20 12.09 -12.50 4.37
CA THR A 20 11.92 -13.48 3.29
C THR A 20 13.02 -13.35 2.24
N THR A 21 13.38 -14.45 1.61
CA THR A 21 14.38 -14.46 0.52
C THR A 21 13.92 -13.66 -0.71
N THR A 22 12.61 -13.57 -0.91
CA THR A 22 12.01 -12.78 -1.98
C THR A 22 11.93 -11.31 -1.57
N GLN A 23 12.49 -10.44 -2.39
CA GLN A 23 12.35 -9.00 -2.29
C GLN A 23 11.23 -8.51 -3.21
N TYR A 24 10.34 -7.67 -2.69
CA TYR A 24 9.26 -7.09 -3.48
C TYR A 24 9.55 -5.62 -3.77
N VAL A 25 9.33 -5.22 -5.00
CA VAL A 25 9.45 -3.82 -5.46
C VAL A 25 8.19 -3.42 -6.21
N THR A 26 7.83 -2.14 -6.17
CA THR A 26 6.66 -1.62 -6.86
C THR A 26 6.90 -0.19 -7.35
N GLU A 27 5.88 0.41 -7.96
CA GLU A 27 5.89 1.83 -8.31
C GLU A 27 6.21 2.70 -7.07
N THR A 28 6.80 3.87 -7.29
CA THR A 28 6.96 4.82 -6.17
C THR A 28 5.60 5.33 -5.74
N PHE A 29 5.35 5.31 -4.44
CA PHE A 29 4.20 5.93 -3.82
C PHE A 29 4.56 6.37 -2.40
N PHE A 30 3.82 7.34 -1.89
CA PHE A 30 3.88 7.74 -0.48
C PHE A 30 2.67 7.16 0.25
N PHE A 31 2.79 6.88 1.54
CA PHE A 31 1.64 6.46 2.35
C PHE A 31 1.85 6.84 3.82
N LEU A 32 0.73 7.03 4.52
CA LEU A 32 0.71 7.20 5.97
C LEU A 32 0.11 5.96 6.65
N HIS A 33 -1.00 5.46 6.11
CA HIS A 33 -1.79 4.41 6.75
C HIS A 33 -1.85 3.15 5.90
N THR A 34 -1.55 2.02 6.54
CA THR A 34 -1.92 0.70 6.02
C THR A 34 -3.38 0.45 6.38
N ILE A 35 -4.19 0.06 5.40
CA ILE A 35 -5.62 -0.24 5.59
C ILE A 35 -5.78 -1.64 6.19
N ASN A 36 -5.11 -2.63 5.59
CA ASN A 36 -5.16 -4.02 6.04
C ASN A 36 -3.95 -4.81 5.51
N ALA A 37 -3.59 -5.88 6.21
CA ALA A 37 -2.60 -6.86 5.75
C ALA A 37 -2.98 -8.25 6.24
N TYR A 38 -3.09 -9.23 5.33
CA TYR A 38 -3.48 -10.60 5.68
C TYR A 38 -2.86 -11.63 4.73
N GLU A 39 -2.84 -12.89 5.14
CA GLU A 39 -2.41 -14.01 4.31
C GLU A 39 -3.62 -14.70 3.65
N ASP A 40 -3.51 -15.04 2.37
CA ASP A 40 -4.50 -15.82 1.63
C ASP A 40 -3.80 -16.71 0.59
N ARG A 41 -4.06 -18.02 0.65
CA ARG A 41 -3.54 -19.05 -0.29
C ARG A 41 -2.05 -18.85 -0.67
N GLY A 42 -1.16 -18.68 0.31
CA GLY A 42 0.27 -18.51 0.07
C GLY A 42 0.70 -17.13 -0.46
N HIS A 43 -0.18 -16.12 -0.33
CA HIS A 43 0.11 -14.73 -0.65
C HIS A 43 -0.12 -13.85 0.57
N ILE A 44 0.58 -12.73 0.64
CA ILE A 44 0.20 -11.61 1.51
C ILE A 44 -0.61 -10.62 0.67
N VAL A 45 -1.81 -10.29 1.12
CA VAL A 45 -2.61 -9.20 0.59
C VAL A 45 -2.38 -7.97 1.47
N LEU A 46 -1.98 -6.87 0.85
CA LEU A 46 -1.60 -5.62 1.52
C LEU A 46 -2.40 -4.47 0.92
N ASP A 47 -3.27 -3.87 1.73
CA ASP A 47 -4.08 -2.72 1.35
C ASP A 47 -3.51 -1.45 1.98
N ILE A 48 -3.19 -0.44 1.17
CA ILE A 48 -2.60 0.83 1.64
C ILE A 48 -3.36 2.02 1.05
N ALA A 49 -3.55 3.05 1.87
CA ALA A 49 -3.98 4.36 1.40
C ALA A 49 -2.76 5.07 0.78
N ALA A 50 -2.63 4.96 -0.55
CA ALA A 50 -1.45 5.41 -1.26
C ALA A 50 -1.66 6.79 -1.90
N TYR A 51 -0.71 7.70 -1.67
CA TYR A 51 -0.60 8.98 -2.35
C TYR A 51 0.39 8.86 -3.50
N LYS A 52 0.20 9.72 -4.50
CA LYS A 52 1.08 9.77 -5.67
C LYS A 52 2.50 10.19 -5.27
N ASP A 53 2.62 11.14 -4.36
CA ASP A 53 3.87 11.78 -3.95
C ASP A 53 3.77 12.27 -2.49
N ALA A 54 4.89 12.77 -1.98
CA ALA A 54 4.99 13.31 -0.64
C ALA A 54 4.46 14.76 -0.54
N GLU A 55 3.94 15.34 -1.63
CA GLU A 55 3.42 16.73 -1.61
C GLU A 55 2.24 16.87 -0.64
N MET A 56 1.53 15.77 -0.35
CA MET A 56 0.49 15.75 0.67
C MET A 56 0.98 16.22 2.05
N LEU A 57 2.28 16.04 2.40
CA LEU A 57 2.82 16.55 3.66
C LEU A 57 2.71 18.08 3.76
N HIS A 58 2.71 18.80 2.64
CA HIS A 58 2.48 20.25 2.63
C HIS A 58 1.10 20.63 3.18
N CYS A 59 0.11 19.74 3.06
CA CYS A 59 -1.22 19.95 3.64
C CYS A 59 -1.24 19.82 5.16
N MET A 60 -0.22 19.20 5.77
CA MET A 60 -0.15 19.00 7.23
C MET A 60 0.52 20.17 7.98
N PHE A 61 1.03 21.19 7.27
CA PHE A 61 1.63 22.37 7.92
C PHE A 61 0.56 23.23 8.58
N VAL A 62 0.88 23.79 9.75
CA VAL A 62 -0.02 24.64 10.54
C VAL A 62 -0.46 25.86 9.75
N GLU A 63 0.43 26.42 8.93
CA GLU A 63 0.17 27.53 8.03
C GLU A 63 -0.90 27.16 6.98
N ALA A 64 -0.79 25.97 6.39
CA ALA A 64 -1.76 25.47 5.41
C ALA A 64 -3.13 25.18 6.06
N LEU A 65 -3.14 24.69 7.30
CA LEU A 65 -4.37 24.49 8.08
C LEU A 65 -5.04 25.83 8.46
N LYS A 66 -4.25 26.82 8.89
CA LYS A 66 -4.76 28.17 9.20
C LYS A 66 -5.30 28.87 7.95
N ALA A 67 -4.66 28.68 6.80
CA ALA A 67 -5.10 29.25 5.52
C ALA A 67 -6.40 28.60 5.01
N SER A 68 -6.63 27.31 5.28
CA SER A 68 -7.87 26.62 4.88
C SER A 68 -9.06 26.87 5.82
N LEU A 69 -8.79 27.21 7.10
CA LEU A 69 -9.81 27.49 8.12
C LEU A 69 -10.12 28.99 8.29
N GLY A 70 -9.16 29.86 7.98
CA GLY A 70 -9.34 31.32 7.97
C GLY A 70 -9.89 31.80 6.63
N ASN A 71 -10.60 32.93 6.62
CA ASN A 71 -11.27 33.55 5.47
C ASN A 71 -10.37 33.93 4.26
N ALA A 72 -9.16 33.38 4.14
CA ALA A 72 -8.38 33.39 2.92
C ALA A 72 -8.97 32.33 1.96
N ALA A 73 -9.05 32.65 0.68
CA ALA A 73 -9.70 31.83 -0.33
C ALA A 73 -9.38 30.33 -0.15
N TYR A 74 -10.39 29.54 0.22
CA TYR A 74 -10.30 28.09 0.28
C TYR A 74 -9.69 27.60 -1.02
N ASP A 75 -8.48 27.06 -0.96
CA ASP A 75 -7.84 26.48 -2.13
C ASP A 75 -8.42 25.08 -2.35
N PRO A 76 -9.24 24.86 -3.40
CA PRO A 76 -9.81 23.54 -3.69
C PRO A 76 -8.73 22.50 -4.02
N THR A 77 -7.48 22.90 -4.28
CA THR A 77 -6.36 21.96 -4.47
C THR A 77 -5.96 21.28 -3.16
N TYR A 78 -6.12 21.94 -2.00
CA TYR A 78 -5.84 21.35 -0.68
C TYR A 78 -6.66 20.07 -0.44
N ALA A 79 -7.96 20.11 -0.75
CA ALA A 79 -8.85 18.96 -0.63
C ALA A 79 -8.61 17.87 -1.69
N GLN A 80 -7.90 18.17 -2.78
CA GLN A 80 -7.51 17.20 -3.80
C GLN A 80 -6.20 16.49 -3.43
N MET A 81 -5.27 17.21 -2.80
CA MET A 81 -3.99 16.68 -2.30
C MET A 81 -4.18 15.70 -1.13
N PHE A 82 -5.19 15.92 -0.29
CA PHE A 82 -5.52 15.05 0.85
C PHE A 82 -6.38 13.82 0.47
N ARG A 83 -6.10 13.18 -0.67
CA ARG A 83 -6.87 12.02 -1.15
C ARG A 83 -5.97 10.87 -1.59
N GLY A 84 -5.38 10.17 -0.65
CA GLY A 84 -4.82 8.84 -0.80
C GLY A 84 -5.85 7.90 -1.40
N ARG A 85 -5.41 7.16 -2.43
CA ARG A 85 -6.24 6.18 -3.12
C ARG A 85 -5.94 4.80 -2.55
N PRO A 86 -6.97 4.05 -2.10
CA PRO A 86 -6.76 2.73 -1.55
C PRO A 86 -6.31 1.78 -2.67
N LYS A 87 -5.08 1.29 -2.56
CA LYS A 87 -4.47 0.33 -3.48
C LYS A 87 -4.19 -0.97 -2.74
N ARG A 88 -4.35 -2.08 -3.45
CA ARG A 88 -4.03 -3.43 -2.99
C ARG A 88 -2.81 -3.94 -3.71
N TRP A 89 -1.89 -4.53 -2.96
CA TRP A 89 -0.77 -5.33 -3.46
C TRP A 89 -0.97 -6.77 -3.02
N VAL A 90 -0.58 -7.70 -3.89
CA VAL A 90 -0.55 -9.13 -3.55
C VAL A 90 0.88 -9.63 -3.73
N LEU A 91 1.45 -10.14 -2.65
CA LEU A 91 2.84 -10.58 -2.57
C LEU A 91 2.88 -12.11 -2.49
N PRO A 92 3.33 -12.82 -3.53
CA PRO A 92 3.45 -14.28 -3.50
C PRO A 92 4.59 -14.69 -2.57
N LEU A 93 4.30 -15.43 -1.49
CA LEU A 93 5.31 -15.82 -0.49
C LEU A 93 6.29 -16.87 -1.02
N GLN A 94 5.79 -17.79 -1.84
CA GLN A 94 6.55 -18.86 -2.47
C GLN A 94 6.28 -18.84 -3.98
N PRO A 95 6.78 -17.81 -4.69
CA PRO A 95 6.58 -17.72 -6.13
C PRO A 95 7.32 -18.86 -6.84
N ASP A 96 6.71 -19.37 -7.91
CA ASP A 96 7.34 -20.35 -8.79
C ASP A 96 8.67 -19.79 -9.33
N ARG A 97 9.76 -20.53 -9.07
CA ARG A 97 11.12 -20.13 -9.41
C ARG A 97 11.43 -20.32 -10.89
N ASP A 98 10.70 -21.22 -11.55
CA ASP A 98 10.90 -21.57 -12.96
C ASP A 98 9.97 -20.76 -13.88
N ALA A 99 9.03 -20.01 -13.29
CA ALA A 99 8.18 -19.08 -14.01
C ALA A 99 9.00 -18.01 -14.75
N ASN A 100 8.68 -17.81 -16.02
CA ASN A 100 9.31 -16.76 -16.83
C ASN A 100 8.85 -15.35 -16.42
N GLN A 101 9.51 -14.31 -16.93
CA GLN A 101 9.22 -12.91 -16.58
C GLN A 101 7.83 -12.40 -17.04
N HIS A 102 7.16 -13.12 -17.94
CA HIS A 102 5.83 -12.78 -18.46
C HIS A 102 4.71 -13.47 -17.68
N THR A 103 5.04 -14.49 -16.90
CA THR A 103 4.08 -15.21 -16.05
C THR A 103 3.70 -14.36 -14.84
N ASN A 104 2.39 -14.25 -14.59
CA ASN A 104 1.90 -13.64 -13.36
C ASN A 104 2.12 -14.60 -12.18
N LEU A 105 2.91 -14.18 -11.20
CA LEU A 105 3.19 -14.92 -9.97
C LEU A 105 2.05 -14.79 -8.94
N VAL A 106 1.13 -13.86 -9.13
CA VAL A 106 -0.08 -13.74 -8.30
C VAL A 106 -1.13 -14.71 -8.85
N THR A 107 -1.51 -15.70 -8.03
CA THR A 107 -2.47 -16.75 -8.43
C THR A 107 -3.81 -16.65 -7.70
N LEU A 108 -4.06 -15.56 -6.97
CA LEU A 108 -5.36 -15.31 -6.34
C LEU A 108 -6.43 -15.04 -7.41
N PRO A 109 -7.56 -15.79 -7.43
CA PRO A 109 -8.54 -15.72 -8.51
C PRO A 109 -9.30 -14.39 -8.57
N ASP A 110 -9.49 -13.73 -7.42
CA ASP A 110 -10.28 -12.49 -7.31
C ASP A 110 -9.42 -11.21 -7.30
N SER A 111 -8.15 -11.27 -7.70
CA SER A 111 -7.25 -10.11 -7.72
C SER A 111 -6.81 -9.74 -9.12
N ARG A 112 -6.77 -8.44 -9.40
CA ARG A 112 -6.16 -7.87 -10.61
C ARG A 112 -4.69 -7.52 -10.42
N CYS A 113 -4.15 -7.73 -9.22
CA CYS A 113 -2.75 -7.53 -8.93
C CYS A 113 -1.87 -8.45 -9.79
N ARG A 114 -0.67 -7.98 -10.11
CA ARG A 114 0.31 -8.77 -10.86
C ARG A 114 1.63 -8.82 -10.12
N GLY A 115 2.31 -9.95 -10.19
CA GLY A 115 3.68 -10.12 -9.73
C GLY A 115 4.51 -10.71 -10.85
N ARG A 116 5.70 -10.18 -11.12
CA ARG A 116 6.62 -10.75 -12.13
C ARG A 116 8.06 -10.71 -11.65
N TRP A 117 8.84 -11.69 -12.06
CA TRP A 117 10.29 -11.66 -11.84
C TRP A 117 10.93 -10.50 -12.61
N VAL A 118 11.70 -9.66 -11.90
CA VAL A 118 12.60 -8.66 -12.55
C VAL A 118 13.99 -9.25 -12.70
N LYS A 119 14.45 -9.90 -11.64
CA LYS A 119 15.71 -10.64 -11.57
C LYS A 119 15.58 -11.69 -10.47
N LYS A 120 16.55 -12.60 -10.38
CA LYS A 120 16.57 -13.66 -9.37
C LYS A 120 16.37 -13.07 -7.96
N GLY A 121 15.33 -13.53 -7.27
CA GLY A 121 14.99 -13.09 -5.91
C GLY A 121 14.26 -11.74 -5.80
N VAL A 122 13.99 -11.04 -6.90
CA VAL A 122 13.28 -9.75 -6.90
C VAL A 122 12.04 -9.80 -7.77
N VAL A 123 10.88 -9.61 -7.13
CA VAL A 123 9.56 -9.59 -7.77
C VAL A 123 9.07 -8.15 -7.85
N TYR A 124 8.67 -7.71 -9.05
CA TYR A 124 7.92 -6.47 -9.22
C TYR A 124 6.43 -6.76 -9.09
N VAL A 125 5.79 -6.08 -8.14
CA VAL A 125 4.36 -6.19 -7.89
C VAL A 125 3.64 -4.95 -8.38
N THR A 126 2.59 -5.15 -9.17
CA THR A 126 1.69 -4.12 -9.68
C THR A 126 0.41 -4.15 -8.85
N PRO A 127 0.05 -3.04 -8.19
CA PRO A 127 -1.17 -2.99 -7.40
C PRO A 127 -2.42 -2.93 -8.26
N GLU A 128 -3.56 -3.17 -7.62
CA GLU A 128 -4.86 -2.78 -8.14
C GLU A 128 -5.50 -1.68 -7.31
N LEU A 129 -6.30 -0.84 -7.96
CA LEU A 129 -7.08 0.19 -7.29
C LEU A 129 -8.35 -0.41 -6.68
N LEU A 130 -8.58 -0.16 -5.40
CA LEU A 130 -9.76 -0.66 -4.67
C LEU A 130 -10.96 0.28 -4.79
N ALA A 131 -10.74 1.59 -4.89
CA ALA A 131 -11.79 2.59 -5.05
C ALA A 131 -11.23 3.91 -5.61
N ASP A 132 -12.05 4.63 -6.38
CA ASP A 132 -11.71 5.95 -6.92
C ASP A 132 -11.89 7.10 -5.91
N ILE A 133 -12.51 6.80 -4.76
CA ILE A 133 -12.76 7.75 -3.68
C ILE A 133 -11.53 7.83 -2.76
N GLY A 134 -11.15 9.05 -2.35
CA GLY A 134 -10.09 9.29 -1.37
C GLY A 134 -10.40 8.58 -0.05
N CYS A 135 -9.41 7.88 0.52
CA CYS A 135 -9.58 7.05 1.71
C CYS A 135 -8.42 7.31 2.69
N GLU A 136 -8.52 8.41 3.42
CA GLU A 136 -7.60 8.81 4.50
C GLU A 136 -7.92 8.12 5.83
N TRP A 137 -9.21 7.82 6.01
CA TRP A 137 -9.78 7.25 7.21
C TRP A 137 -10.72 6.13 6.80
N ARG A 138 -10.49 4.95 7.35
CA ARG A 138 -11.53 3.92 7.40
C ARG A 138 -11.51 3.29 8.78
N SER A 139 -12.35 3.81 9.68
CA SER A 139 -13.01 2.93 10.65
C SER A 139 -13.81 1.92 9.82
N LEU A 140 -13.19 0.79 9.49
CA LEU A 140 -13.92 -0.32 8.92
C LEU A 140 -14.98 -0.70 9.95
N GLY A 141 -16.25 -0.36 9.67
CA GLY A 141 -17.36 -1.04 10.33
C GLY A 141 -17.05 -2.53 10.23
N ALA A 142 -16.92 -3.17 11.39
CA ALA A 142 -16.30 -4.48 11.62
C ALA A 142 -16.92 -5.67 10.86
N LYS A 143 -17.78 -5.43 9.86
CA LYS A 143 -18.57 -6.43 9.16
C LYS A 143 -18.09 -6.77 7.75
N ARG A 144 -17.18 -6.00 7.12
CA ARG A 144 -16.78 -6.26 5.71
C ARG A 144 -15.30 -6.55 5.47
N ALA A 145 -14.43 -6.39 6.48
CA ALA A 145 -12.99 -6.58 6.32
C ALA A 145 -12.40 -7.80 7.04
N VAL A 146 -13.21 -8.60 7.72
CA VAL A 146 -12.71 -9.76 8.46
C VAL A 146 -13.50 -10.97 8.00
N ARG A 147 -12.89 -11.82 7.16
CA ARG A 147 -13.29 -13.24 7.19
C ARG A 147 -13.02 -13.72 8.63
N PRO A 148 -13.95 -14.42 9.30
CA PRO A 148 -13.77 -14.80 10.69
C PRO A 148 -12.42 -15.50 10.91
N GLY A 149 -11.60 -15.00 11.84
CA GLY A 149 -10.36 -15.67 12.28
C GLY A 149 -9.03 -14.96 12.04
N TRP A 150 -9.00 -13.78 11.41
CA TRP A 150 -7.73 -13.12 11.04
C TRP A 150 -7.55 -11.79 11.78
N HIS A 151 -6.64 -11.76 12.75
CA HIS A 151 -6.21 -10.55 13.46
C HIS A 151 -4.78 -10.20 13.06
N PHE A 152 -4.61 -9.09 12.35
CA PHE A 152 -3.31 -8.42 12.23
C PHE A 152 -3.48 -6.91 12.40
N LEU A 153 -2.59 -6.33 13.22
CA LEU A 153 -2.50 -4.90 13.49
C LEU A 153 -2.19 -4.15 12.18
N ALA A 154 -3.08 -3.24 11.80
CA ALA A 154 -2.63 -2.03 11.12
C ALA A 154 -1.85 -1.20 12.15
N ALA A 155 -0.56 -0.99 11.92
CA ALA A 155 0.15 0.09 12.60
C ALA A 155 -0.39 1.41 12.04
N ALA A 156 -1.50 1.87 12.59
CA ALA A 156 -1.82 3.29 12.57
C ALA A 156 -1.03 3.91 13.73
N LEU A 157 0.09 4.57 13.41
CA LEU A 157 0.78 5.43 14.37
C LEU A 157 -0.15 6.61 14.69
N TRP A 158 -1.00 6.43 15.69
CA TRP A 158 -1.59 7.53 16.45
C TRP A 158 -0.76 7.67 17.72
N SER A 159 0.07 8.71 17.76
CA SER A 159 0.45 9.46 18.97
C SER A 159 1.27 10.65 18.50
N ILE A 160 0.58 11.76 18.24
CA ILE A 160 1.12 13.04 18.71
C ILE A 160 1.00 12.95 20.22
N VAL A 161 2.13 12.81 20.90
CA VAL A 161 2.35 13.41 22.20
C VAL A 161 3.65 14.21 22.08
#